data_AF-A0A7W2YUP6-F1
#
_entry.id   AF-A0A7W2YUP6-F1
#
_cell.length_a   1.000
_cell.length_b   1.000
_cell.length_c   1.000
_cell.angle_alpha   90.00
_cell.angle_beta   90.00
_cell.angle_gamma   90.00
#
_symmetry.space_group_name_H-M   'P 1'
#
loop_
_entity.id
_entity.type
_entity.pdbx_description
1 polymer ?
#
loop_
_entity_poly.entity_id
_entity_poly.type
_entity_poly.pdbx_seq_one_letter_code
_entity_poly.pdbx_strand_id
1 'polypeptide(L)'
;MSRRRTRTICAVSLMAVLAPAAVGCSDHGGTPSSEVSRASAAIASARASAQAELDKIKGGSQAKREVEVGRVRRDGAGRAVAPLTVTNRAKHPAGYAIEVNFRDASGDLVDAVVLRLSKVPPNQPTPATARSHRKLTGHITASVGTALRY
;
A
#
# COMPACT_ATOMS: atom_id res chain seq x y z
N MET A 1 -42.24 29.82 -21.24
CA MET A 1 -41.87 29.14 -22.50
C MET A 1 -40.40 29.42 -22.78
N SER A 2 -39.52 28.51 -22.35
CA SER A 2 -38.06 28.65 -22.45
C SER A 2 -37.57 28.37 -23.87
N ARG A 3 -36.81 29.31 -24.44
CA ARG A 3 -36.26 29.25 -25.81
C ARG A 3 -35.00 28.37 -25.85
N ARG A 4 -35.00 27.45 -26.81
CA ARG A 4 -33.87 26.58 -27.20
C ARG A 4 -32.68 27.39 -27.72
N ARG A 5 -31.46 26.97 -27.39
CA ARG A 5 -30.30 27.05 -28.32
C ARG A 5 -29.42 25.81 -28.19
N THR A 6 -29.46 25.02 -29.26
CA THR A 6 -28.60 23.91 -29.65
C THR A 6 -27.15 24.37 -29.79
N ARG A 7 -26.19 23.59 -29.30
CA ARG A 7 -24.81 23.53 -29.82
C ARG A 7 -24.27 22.10 -29.74
N THR A 8 -23.48 21.77 -30.75
CA THR A 8 -23.20 20.46 -31.34
C THR A 8 -21.69 20.14 -31.20
N ILE A 9 -21.30 18.87 -31.41
CA ILE A 9 -19.94 18.33 -31.80
C ILE A 9 -18.86 18.42 -30.68
N CYS A 10 -17.99 17.45 -30.36
CA CYS A 10 -17.31 16.40 -31.13
C CYS A 10 -17.02 15.13 -30.33
N ALA A 11 -17.16 13.98 -30.99
CA ALA A 11 -16.58 12.71 -30.61
C ALA A 11 -15.06 12.70 -30.90
N VAL A 12 -14.25 12.26 -29.93
CA VAL A 12 -12.85 11.89 -30.17
C VAL A 12 -12.70 10.44 -29.71
N SER A 13 -12.83 9.54 -30.68
CA SER A 13 -12.47 8.12 -30.56
C SER A 13 -10.95 8.00 -30.66
N LEU A 14 -10.27 7.73 -29.55
CA LEU A 14 -8.84 7.42 -29.53
C LEU A 14 -8.67 5.91 -29.73
N MET A 15 -8.39 5.48 -30.97
CA MET A 15 -7.86 4.14 -31.23
C MET A 15 -6.36 4.12 -30.90
N ALA A 16 -5.96 3.38 -29.88
CA ALA A 16 -4.56 3.05 -29.62
C ALA A 16 -4.27 1.63 -30.13
N VAL A 17 -3.56 1.55 -31.25
CA VAL A 17 -3.03 0.30 -31.81
C VAL A 17 -1.87 -0.17 -30.93
N LEU A 18 -2.02 -1.30 -30.23
CA LEU A 18 -0.89 -2.02 -29.64
C LEU A 18 -0.31 -2.97 -30.69
N ALA A 19 0.88 -2.64 -31.21
CA ALA A 19 1.72 -3.58 -31.92
C ALA A 19 2.60 -4.35 -30.92
N PRO A 20 2.72 -5.68 -31.00
CA PRO A 20 3.68 -6.43 -30.20
C PRO A 20 5.07 -6.34 -30.86
N ALA A 21 5.97 -5.53 -30.30
CA ALA A 21 7.38 -5.62 -30.65
C ALA A 21 8.01 -6.76 -29.85
N ALA A 22 8.47 -7.78 -30.57
CA ALA A 22 9.24 -8.89 -30.05
C ALA A 22 10.52 -8.39 -29.34
N VAL A 23 10.86 -9.02 -28.22
CA VAL A 23 12.13 -8.84 -27.50
C VAL A 23 13.29 -9.37 -28.36
N GLY A 24 13.87 -8.49 -29.16
CA GLY A 24 15.18 -8.69 -29.78
C GLY A 24 16.27 -8.22 -28.83
N CYS A 25 17.04 -9.16 -28.25
CA CYS A 25 18.32 -8.85 -27.62
C CYS A 25 19.31 -8.40 -28.70
N SER A 26 19.82 -7.17 -28.59
CA SER A 26 21.18 -6.80 -28.99
C SER A 26 21.59 -5.51 -28.29
N ASP A 27 22.63 -5.66 -27.47
CA ASP A 27 23.49 -4.68 -26.81
C ASP A 27 23.53 -3.29 -27.48
N HIS A 28 22.93 -2.25 -26.86
CA HIS A 28 23.18 -0.82 -27.11
C HIS A 28 22.76 -0.01 -25.87
N GLY A 29 23.73 0.60 -25.19
CA GLY A 29 23.56 1.37 -23.97
C GLY A 29 22.58 2.54 -24.11
N GLY A 30 21.52 2.50 -23.31
CA GLY A 30 20.56 3.58 -23.08
C GLY A 30 19.88 3.32 -21.74
N THR A 31 20.18 4.15 -20.76
CA THR A 31 19.91 3.92 -19.35
C THR A 31 18.43 3.60 -19.05
N PRO A 32 18.09 2.47 -18.39
CA PRO A 32 16.73 2.20 -17.89
C PRO A 32 16.30 3.10 -16.71
N SER A 33 17.07 4.15 -16.42
CA SER A 33 16.91 4.98 -15.22
C SER A 33 15.56 5.68 -15.13
N SER A 34 14.91 6.05 -16.23
CA SER A 34 13.68 6.84 -16.16
C SER A 34 12.46 6.04 -15.68
N GLU A 35 12.33 4.76 -16.05
CA GLU A 35 11.23 3.91 -15.59
C GLU A 35 11.47 3.39 -14.18
N VAL A 36 12.70 2.95 -13.89
CA VAL A 36 13.13 2.56 -12.54
C VAL A 36 12.99 3.73 -11.57
N SER A 37 13.34 4.96 -11.97
CA SER A 37 13.21 6.14 -11.10
C SER A 37 11.75 6.50 -10.81
N ARG A 38 10.83 6.37 -11.77
CA ARG A 38 9.40 6.63 -11.53
C ARG A 38 8.78 5.61 -10.60
N ALA A 39 9.10 4.32 -10.77
CA ALA A 39 8.67 3.27 -9.85
C ALA A 39 9.22 3.52 -8.43
N SER A 40 10.52 3.84 -8.32
CA SER A 40 11.17 4.18 -7.05
C SER A 40 10.55 5.39 -6.36
N ALA A 41 10.23 6.45 -7.13
CA ALA A 41 9.62 7.67 -6.62
C ALA A 41 8.18 7.44 -6.12
N ALA A 42 7.38 6.65 -6.83
CA ALA A 42 6.02 6.29 -6.39
C ALA A 42 6.05 5.47 -5.09
N ILE A 43 7.00 4.54 -4.98
CA ILE A 43 7.24 3.72 -3.79
C ILE A 43 7.67 4.60 -2.59
N ALA A 44 8.61 5.51 -2.81
CA ALA A 44 9.04 6.46 -1.79
C ALA A 44 7.89 7.37 -1.34
N SER A 45 7.06 7.84 -2.28
CA SER A 45 5.91 8.70 -2.00
C SER A 45 4.81 7.99 -1.20
N ALA A 46 4.52 6.72 -1.49
CA ALA A 46 3.56 5.94 -0.73
C ALA A 46 4.01 5.71 0.72
N ARG A 47 5.30 5.39 0.93
CA ARG A 47 5.89 5.31 2.27
C ARG A 47 5.89 6.65 2.98
N ALA A 48 6.29 7.72 2.30
CA ALA A 48 6.29 9.05 2.88
C ALA A 48 4.89 9.47 3.36
N SER A 49 3.85 9.10 2.61
CA SER A 49 2.46 9.35 3.02
C SER A 49 2.06 8.52 4.25
N ALA A 50 2.44 7.23 4.31
CA ALA A 50 2.20 6.40 5.48
C ALA A 50 2.97 6.91 6.72
N GLN A 51 4.22 7.33 6.54
CA GLN A 51 5.03 7.93 7.59
C GLN A 51 4.44 9.24 8.10
N ALA A 52 3.98 10.12 7.19
CA ALA A 52 3.32 11.36 7.56
C ALA A 52 2.04 11.13 8.41
N GLU A 53 1.33 10.01 8.22
CA GLU A 53 0.21 9.63 9.09
C GLU A 53 0.66 9.19 10.49
N LEU A 54 1.82 8.54 10.59
CA LEU A 54 2.42 8.14 11.86
C LEU A 54 3.01 9.33 12.62
N ASP A 55 3.61 10.29 11.92
CA ASP A 55 4.20 11.50 12.51
C ASP A 55 3.15 12.41 13.19
N LYS A 56 1.87 12.28 12.81
CA LYS A 56 0.76 12.94 13.51
C LYS A 56 0.56 12.43 14.94
N ILE A 57 1.18 11.32 15.31
CA ILE A 57 1.08 10.70 16.64
C ILE A 57 2.20 11.21 17.53
N LYS A 58 1.85 12.08 18.49
CA LYS A 58 2.79 12.62 19.46
C LYS A 58 3.09 11.61 20.57
N GLY A 59 4.36 11.45 20.93
CA GLY A 59 4.79 10.64 22.08
C GLY A 59 4.75 9.12 21.87
N GLY A 60 4.57 8.64 20.62
CA GLY A 60 4.53 7.22 20.32
C GLY A 60 5.87 6.51 20.54
N SER A 61 5.82 5.28 21.07
CA SER A 61 6.98 4.39 21.24
C SER A 61 7.05 3.34 20.12
N GLN A 62 8.24 2.97 19.67
CA GLN A 62 8.43 1.96 18.62
C GLN A 62 7.93 0.58 19.09
N ALA A 63 6.97 0.03 18.35
CA ALA A 63 6.24 -1.19 18.73
C ALA A 63 6.29 -2.29 17.66
N LYS A 64 7.21 -2.20 16.70
CA LYS A 64 7.31 -3.15 15.57
C LYS A 64 7.42 -4.62 16.01
N ARG A 65 8.11 -4.89 17.12
CA ARG A 65 8.28 -6.24 17.69
C ARG A 65 7.03 -6.80 18.37
N GLU A 66 6.01 -5.98 18.52
CA GLU A 66 4.73 -6.33 19.14
C GLU A 66 3.67 -6.72 18.09
N VAL A 67 4.03 -6.66 16.81
CA VAL A 67 3.14 -6.92 15.68
C VAL A 67 3.67 -8.09 14.87
N GLU A 68 2.83 -9.11 14.73
CA GLU A 68 3.08 -10.27 13.89
C GLU A 68 2.18 -10.21 12.66
N VAL A 69 2.72 -10.58 11.51
CA VAL A 69 1.99 -10.58 10.23
C VAL A 69 1.84 -12.02 9.76
N GLY A 70 0.59 -12.44 9.56
CA GLY A 70 0.29 -13.76 9.02
C GLY A 70 0.35 -13.80 7.50
N ARG A 71 0.02 -14.96 6.95
CA ARG A 71 0.01 -15.18 5.49
C ARG A 71 -1.00 -14.28 4.79
N VAL A 72 -0.55 -13.57 3.76
CA VAL A 72 -1.42 -12.75 2.91
C VAL A 72 -2.39 -13.62 2.11
N ARG A 73 -3.65 -13.21 2.06
CA ARG A 73 -4.71 -13.82 1.24
C ARG A 73 -5.34 -12.75 0.35
N ARG A 74 -6.25 -13.17 -0.54
CA ARG A 74 -7.07 -12.26 -1.34
C ARG A 74 -8.50 -12.26 -0.81
N ASP A 75 -9.13 -11.08 -0.77
CA ASP A 75 -10.58 -10.99 -0.57
C ASP A 75 -11.33 -11.25 -1.90
N GLY A 76 -12.67 -11.31 -1.83
CA GLY A 76 -13.53 -11.49 -3.01
C GLY A 76 -13.45 -10.35 -4.04
N ALA A 77 -12.89 -9.19 -3.66
CA ALA A 77 -12.67 -8.06 -4.56
C ALA A 77 -11.26 -8.07 -5.21
N GLY A 78 -10.41 -9.05 -4.88
CA GLY A 78 -9.04 -9.18 -5.39
C GLY A 78 -8.01 -8.29 -4.69
N ARG A 79 -8.33 -7.75 -3.50
CA ARG A 79 -7.38 -6.99 -2.68
C ARG A 79 -6.59 -7.93 -1.78
N ALA A 80 -5.33 -7.58 -1.52
CA ALA A 80 -4.52 -8.32 -0.58
C ALA A 80 -4.97 -8.02 0.85
N VAL A 81 -5.04 -9.08 1.67
CA VAL A 81 -5.47 -9.04 3.06
C VAL A 81 -4.38 -9.71 3.88
N ALA A 82 -3.74 -8.94 4.75
CA ALA A 82 -2.76 -9.42 5.71
C ALA A 82 -3.41 -9.48 7.10
N PRO A 83 -3.60 -10.68 7.69
CA PRO A 83 -3.96 -10.77 9.10
C PRO A 83 -2.78 -10.34 9.96
N LEU A 84 -3.06 -9.61 11.03
CA LEU A 84 -2.08 -9.18 12.02
C LEU A 84 -2.49 -9.64 13.42
N THR A 85 -1.48 -9.87 14.25
CA THR A 85 -1.66 -10.07 15.69
C THR A 85 -0.81 -9.04 16.41
N VAL A 86 -1.45 -8.21 17.24
CA VAL A 86 -0.81 -7.15 18.01
C VAL A 86 -0.85 -7.52 19.48
N THR A 87 0.32 -7.62 20.12
CA THR A 87 0.43 -7.96 21.55
C THR A 87 0.98 -6.78 22.32
N ASN A 88 0.11 -6.06 23.03
CA ASN A 88 0.52 -4.86 23.75
C ASN A 88 1.36 -5.19 24.98
N ARG A 89 2.65 -4.86 24.96
CA ARG A 89 3.57 -5.13 26.08
C ARG A 89 3.54 -4.07 27.19
N ALA A 90 2.66 -3.07 27.10
CA ALA A 90 2.48 -2.07 28.15
C ALA A 90 1.65 -2.63 29.32
N LYS A 91 1.67 -1.93 30.46
CA LYS A 91 0.88 -2.26 31.65
C LYS A 91 -0.60 -1.84 31.53
N HIS A 92 -0.93 -1.00 30.56
CA HIS A 92 -2.26 -0.43 30.36
C HIS A 92 -2.70 -0.57 28.89
N PRO A 93 -4.01 -0.46 28.60
CA PRO A 93 -4.49 -0.39 27.22
C PRO A 93 -3.82 0.74 26.46
N ALA A 94 -3.48 0.51 25.19
CA ALA A 94 -2.79 1.50 24.36
C ALA A 94 -3.36 1.55 22.94
N GLY A 95 -3.16 2.68 22.27
CA GLY A 95 -3.38 2.83 20.84
C GLY A 95 -2.20 2.33 20.04
N TYR A 96 -2.46 1.88 18.82
CA TYR A 96 -1.43 1.47 17.87
C TYR A 96 -1.66 2.12 16.52
N ALA A 97 -0.58 2.54 15.87
CA ALA A 97 -0.58 2.84 14.46
C ALA A 97 0.50 2.03 13.77
N ILE A 98 0.09 1.25 12.77
CA ILE A 98 0.91 0.21 12.15
C ILE A 98 0.91 0.44 10.66
N GLU A 99 2.07 0.71 10.08
CA GLU A 99 2.28 0.71 8.65
C GLU A 99 2.58 -0.72 8.18
N VAL A 100 1.74 -1.22 7.28
CA VAL A 100 1.89 -2.52 6.62
C VAL A 100 2.24 -2.29 5.16
N ASN A 101 3.38 -2.82 4.76
CA ASN A 101 3.92 -2.75 3.42
C ASN A 101 3.63 -4.05 2.68
N PHE A 102 2.86 -3.97 1.60
CA PHE A 102 2.63 -5.06 0.66
C PHE A 102 3.69 -5.05 -0.43
N ARG A 103 4.28 -6.22 -0.69
CA ARG A 103 5.33 -6.39 -1.70
C ARG A 103 5.02 -7.52 -2.64
N ASP A 104 5.47 -7.41 -3.88
CA ASP A 104 5.39 -8.50 -4.84
C ASP A 104 6.52 -9.53 -4.66
N ALA A 105 6.62 -10.49 -5.59
CA ALA A 105 7.63 -11.54 -5.57
C ALA A 105 9.07 -11.02 -5.76
N SER A 106 9.24 -9.87 -6.42
CA SER A 106 10.53 -9.21 -6.61
C SER A 106 10.97 -8.44 -5.37
N GLY A 107 10.07 -8.27 -4.40
CA GLY A 107 10.29 -7.49 -3.19
C GLY A 107 9.93 -6.01 -3.34
N ASP A 108 9.35 -5.61 -4.47
CA ASP A 108 8.98 -4.22 -4.74
C ASP A 108 7.75 -3.84 -3.93
N LEU A 109 7.72 -2.61 -3.42
CA LEU A 109 6.54 -2.12 -2.71
C LEU A 109 5.43 -1.84 -3.71
N VAL A 110 4.29 -2.48 -3.52
CA VAL A 110 3.12 -2.31 -4.40
C VAL A 110 1.95 -1.62 -3.71
N ASP A 111 1.94 -1.60 -2.36
CA ASP A 111 0.99 -0.82 -1.56
C ASP A 111 1.49 -0.66 -0.12
N ALA A 112 1.06 0.41 0.56
CA ALA A 112 1.31 0.64 1.97
C ALA A 112 0.01 1.09 2.66
N VAL A 113 -0.29 0.51 3.83
CA VAL A 113 -1.54 0.76 4.58
C VAL A 113 -1.20 1.11 6.01
N VAL A 114 -1.82 2.15 6.56
CA VAL A 114 -1.75 2.46 7.99
C VAL A 114 -3.01 1.97 8.68
N LEU A 115 -2.85 1.05 9.62
CA LEU A 115 -3.90 0.57 10.50
C LEU A 115 -3.81 1.31 11.84
N ARG A 116 -4.94 1.85 12.32
CA ARG A 116 -5.07 2.38 13.68
C ARG A 116 -5.93 1.45 14.52
N LEU A 117 -5.40 1.01 15.65
CA LEU A 117 -6.14 0.26 16.66
C LEU A 117 -6.28 1.11 17.92
N SER A 118 -7.48 1.11 18.48
CA SER A 118 -7.79 1.83 19.71
C SER A 118 -7.95 0.82 20.85
N LYS A 119 -7.39 1.15 22.02
CA LYS A 119 -7.58 0.40 23.27
C LYS A 119 -7.19 -1.08 23.17
N VAL A 120 -6.01 -1.37 22.63
CA VAL A 120 -5.45 -2.74 22.62
C VAL A 120 -5.14 -3.16 24.07
N PRO A 121 -5.79 -4.21 24.60
CA PRO A 121 -5.62 -4.63 25.99
C PRO A 121 -4.17 -5.05 26.28
N PRO A 122 -3.68 -4.82 27.51
CA PRO A 122 -2.32 -5.18 27.88
C PRO A 122 -2.13 -6.71 27.89
N ASN A 123 -0.99 -7.15 27.38
CA ASN A 123 -0.49 -8.53 27.36
C ASN A 123 -1.42 -9.55 26.71
N GLN A 124 -2.34 -9.11 25.84
CA GLN A 124 -3.25 -9.99 25.12
C GLN A 124 -3.06 -9.85 23.61
N PRO A 125 -2.96 -10.97 22.88
CA PRO A 125 -2.96 -10.96 21.42
C PRO A 125 -4.29 -10.40 20.90
N THR A 126 -4.22 -9.32 20.15
CA THR A 126 -5.39 -8.68 19.53
C THR A 126 -5.31 -8.86 18.01
N PRO A 127 -6.29 -9.54 17.39
CA PRO A 127 -6.31 -9.71 15.95
C PRO A 127 -6.65 -8.40 15.26
N ALA A 128 -6.01 -8.16 14.13
CA ALA A 128 -6.33 -7.06 13.23
C ALA A 128 -6.10 -7.47 11.78
N THR A 129 -6.45 -6.60 10.84
CA THR A 129 -6.33 -6.90 9.42
C THR A 129 -5.96 -5.66 8.65
N ALA A 130 -4.90 -5.74 7.86
CA ALA A 130 -4.55 -4.73 6.88
C ALA A 130 -5.04 -5.19 5.50
N ARG A 131 -5.70 -4.29 4.78
CA ARG A 131 -6.24 -4.56 3.44
C ARG A 131 -5.72 -3.52 2.46
N SER A 132 -5.21 -3.97 1.33
CA SER A 132 -4.65 -3.08 0.30
C SER A 132 -5.71 -2.10 -0.25
N HIS A 133 -5.26 -0.89 -0.59
CA HIS A 133 -6.04 0.17 -1.22
C HIS A 133 -6.39 -0.13 -2.67
N ARG A 134 -5.61 -0.98 -3.33
CA ARG A 134 -5.83 -1.41 -4.72
C ARG A 134 -5.82 -2.93 -4.85
N LYS A 135 -6.32 -3.43 -5.98
CA LYS A 135 -6.18 -4.84 -6.35
C LYS A 135 -4.70 -5.11 -6.65
N LEU A 136 -4.16 -6.20 -6.13
CA LEU A 136 -2.76 -6.58 -6.32
C LEU A 136 -2.70 -7.94 -7.01
N THR A 137 -1.86 -8.10 -8.03
CA THR A 137 -1.72 -9.33 -8.81
C THR A 137 -0.42 -10.07 -8.46
N GLY A 138 -0.32 -11.35 -8.83
CA GLY A 138 0.86 -12.15 -8.51
C GLY A 138 0.99 -12.58 -7.04
N HIS A 139 2.20 -13.00 -6.66
CA HIS A 139 2.50 -13.38 -5.28
C HIS A 139 2.76 -12.13 -4.45
N ILE A 140 1.94 -11.93 -3.42
CA ILE A 140 2.02 -10.77 -2.53
C ILE A 140 2.42 -11.22 -1.13
N THR A 141 3.40 -10.52 -0.55
CA THR A 141 3.80 -10.64 0.84
C THR A 141 3.48 -9.35 1.59
N ALA A 142 3.42 -9.42 2.92
CA ALA A 142 3.20 -8.25 3.77
C ALA A 142 4.24 -8.22 4.89
N SER A 143 4.67 -7.02 5.26
CA SER A 143 5.63 -6.79 6.34
C SER A 143 5.29 -5.50 7.08
N VAL A 144 5.63 -5.43 8.37
CA VAL A 144 5.50 -4.19 9.12
C VAL A 144 6.66 -3.27 8.73
N GLY A 145 6.32 -2.08 8.20
CA GLY A 145 7.30 -1.00 7.99
C GLY A 145 7.67 -0.41 9.34
N THR A 146 6.70 0.31 9.91
CA THR A 146 6.77 1.06 11.16
C THR A 146 5.58 0.67 12.04
N ALA A 147 5.77 0.67 13.36
CA ALA A 147 4.64 0.58 14.29
C ALA A 147 4.91 1.46 15.51
N LEU A 148 3.90 2.23 15.91
CA LEU A 148 3.92 3.11 17.06
C LEU A 148 2.84 2.70 18.05
N ARG A 149 3.18 2.65 19.33
CA ARG A 149 2.24 2.54 20.45
C ARG A 149 2.10 3.90 21.14
N TYR A 150 0.88 4.36 21.38
CA TYR A 150 0.56 5.67 21.99
C TYR A 150 -0.60 5.60 22.99
#